data_AF-A0A453MH24-F1
#
_entry.id   AF-A0A453MH24-F1
#
_cell.length_a   1.000
_cell.length_b   1.000
_cell.length_c   1.000
_cell.angle_alpha   90.00
_cell.angle_beta   90.00
_cell.angle_gamma   90.00
#
_symmetry.space_group_name_H-M   'P 1'
#
loop_
_entity.id
_entity.type
_entity.pdbx_description
1 polymer ?
#
loop_
_entity_poly.entity_id
_entity_poly.type
_entity_poly.pdbx_seq_one_letter_code
_entity_poly.pdbx_strand_id
1 'polypeptide(L)'
;MRSLQPQVKAIQERHAGDQERIQLETAHIYKLSGVDPLAGCLPTLVTIPVWIGLYKALSNVANEGLLTEGFFWIPSLAGPTTIAARESGQGISWLFPFTDGHPPLGWSDTMAYLVLPILLVISQYLSAQIMQSSQSNDPSQQGAQAAVKFLPLLIGYFALSVPSGLSLYWLTNNVLSSAQQVWLQKLGGAKNPVQEYIDKLAREESTNVGKYEPADKSEVLPKAGKPQPGQVPKPSEPQRGGR
;
A
#
# COMPACT_ATOMS: atom_id res chain seq x y z
N MET A 1 -0.80 12.36 3.12
CA MET A 1 -0.88 11.71 1.79
C MET A 1 -2.26 11.82 1.14
N ARG A 2 -3.37 11.37 1.77
CA ARG A 2 -4.72 11.43 1.13
C ARG A 2 -5.12 12.82 0.62
N SER A 3 -4.78 13.90 1.34
CA SER A 3 -5.05 15.29 0.92
C SER A 3 -4.28 15.76 -0.31
N LEU A 4 -3.14 15.13 -0.63
CA LEU A 4 -2.30 15.48 -1.78
C LEU A 4 -2.70 14.70 -3.05
N GLN A 5 -3.48 13.62 -2.92
CA GLN A 5 -3.96 12.84 -4.07
C GLN A 5 -4.62 13.67 -5.19
N PRO A 6 -5.51 14.64 -4.92
CA PRO A 6 -6.09 15.45 -6.00
C PRO A 6 -5.04 16.30 -6.73
N GLN A 7 -4.02 16.80 -6.02
CA GLN A 7 -2.94 17.59 -6.63
C GLN A 7 -2.02 16.71 -7.47
N VAL A 8 -1.71 15.50 -6.99
CA VAL A 8 -0.94 14.52 -7.77
C VAL A 8 -1.68 14.11 -9.04
N LYS A 9 -3.01 13.90 -8.97
CA LYS A 9 -3.83 13.63 -10.17
C LYS A 9 -3.80 14.78 -11.17
N ALA A 10 -3.88 16.03 -10.70
CA ALA A 10 -3.80 17.19 -11.58
C ALA A 10 -2.43 17.30 -12.30
N ILE A 11 -1.33 16.93 -11.65
CA ILE A 11 0.00 16.83 -12.27
C ILE A 11 0.02 15.76 -13.36
N GLN A 12 -0.56 14.58 -13.06
CA GLN A 12 -0.65 13.48 -14.02
C GLN A 12 -1.46 13.85 -15.27
N GLU A 13 -2.58 14.55 -15.11
CA GLU A 13 -3.42 15.01 -16.23
C GLU A 13 -2.70 16.08 -17.07
N ARG A 14 -1.98 17.00 -16.43
CA ARG A 14 -1.22 18.07 -17.14
C ARG A 14 -0.03 17.55 -17.92
N HIS A 15 0.63 16.51 -17.41
CA HIS A 15 1.84 15.93 -17.99
C HIS A 15 1.61 14.54 -18.58
N ALA A 16 0.37 14.26 -19.01
CA ALA A 16 0.01 12.98 -19.62
C ALA A 16 0.93 12.66 -20.82
N GLY A 17 1.71 11.58 -20.68
CA GLY A 17 2.69 11.14 -21.70
C GLY A 17 4.16 11.45 -21.36
N ASP A 18 4.44 12.25 -20.34
CA ASP A 18 5.80 12.53 -19.86
C ASP A 18 5.98 12.02 -18.41
N GLN A 19 6.32 10.73 -18.32
CA GLN A 19 6.45 10.03 -17.05
C GLN A 19 7.60 10.57 -16.18
N GLU A 20 8.60 11.20 -16.80
CA GLU A 20 9.74 11.80 -16.09
C GLU A 20 9.32 13.10 -15.40
N ARG A 21 8.62 13.99 -16.12
CA ARG A 21 8.01 15.21 -15.53
C ARG A 21 7.05 14.88 -14.39
N ILE A 22 6.17 13.88 -14.59
CA ILE A 22 5.20 13.46 -13.57
C ILE A 22 5.94 13.05 -12.28
N GLN A 23 7.00 12.25 -12.38
CA GLN A 23 7.77 11.80 -11.22
C GLN A 23 8.49 12.97 -10.52
N LEU A 24 9.11 13.88 -11.29
CA LEU A 24 9.83 15.03 -10.75
C LEU A 24 8.91 16.00 -10.00
N GLU A 25 7.76 16.37 -10.60
CA GLU A 25 6.81 17.28 -9.97
C GLU A 25 6.10 16.64 -8.77
N THR A 26 5.78 15.35 -8.86
CA THR A 26 5.24 14.58 -7.72
C THR A 26 6.25 14.50 -6.57
N ALA A 27 7.54 14.31 -6.86
CA ALA A 27 8.57 14.33 -5.83
C ALA A 27 8.75 15.72 -5.21
N HIS A 28 8.66 16.77 -6.04
CA HIS A 28 8.77 18.15 -5.58
C HIS A 28 7.63 18.53 -4.63
N ILE A 29 6.38 18.18 -4.95
CA ILE A 29 5.24 18.50 -4.10
C ILE A 29 5.26 17.75 -2.77
N TYR A 30 5.77 16.51 -2.74
CA TYR A 30 5.96 15.76 -1.49
C TYR A 30 7.01 16.41 -0.58
N LYS A 31 8.13 16.87 -1.15
CA LYS A 31 9.16 17.62 -0.41
C LYS A 31 8.60 18.93 0.16
N LEU A 32 7.88 19.71 -0.65
CA LEU A 32 7.28 20.98 -0.20
C LEU A 32 6.21 20.78 0.87
N SER A 33 5.47 19.68 0.80
CA SER A 33 4.41 19.35 1.76
C SER A 33 4.94 18.69 3.05
N GLY A 34 6.26 18.47 3.17
CA GLY A 34 6.87 17.80 4.32
C GLY A 34 6.42 16.34 4.50
N VAL A 35 5.92 15.69 3.44
CA VAL A 35 5.42 14.31 3.48
C VAL A 35 6.52 13.37 2.98
N ASP A 36 7.03 12.50 3.87
CA ASP A 36 7.98 11.46 3.49
C ASP A 36 7.26 10.21 2.96
N PRO A 37 7.43 9.82 1.68
CA PRO A 37 6.84 8.60 1.14
C PRO A 37 7.38 7.32 1.80
N LEU A 38 8.58 7.35 2.40
CA LEU A 38 9.20 6.22 3.08
C LEU A 38 8.71 6.03 4.51
N ALA A 39 8.05 7.02 5.11
CA ALA A 39 7.43 6.85 6.42
C ALA A 39 6.41 5.70 6.45
N GLY A 40 5.86 5.32 5.29
CA GLY A 40 4.97 4.16 5.14
C GLY A 40 5.65 2.80 5.31
N CYS A 41 6.97 2.67 5.12
CA CYS A 41 7.69 1.40 5.32
C CYS A 41 8.30 1.26 6.72
N LEU A 42 8.36 2.34 7.51
CA LEU A 42 8.89 2.29 8.88
C LEU A 42 8.18 1.24 9.78
N PRO A 43 6.84 1.08 9.75
CA PRO A 43 6.18 0.02 10.53
C PRO A 43 6.61 -1.38 10.09
N THR A 44 6.84 -1.59 8.79
CA THR A 44 7.24 -2.90 8.27
C THR A 44 8.62 -3.31 8.77
N LEU A 45 9.57 -2.37 8.87
CA LEU A 45 10.92 -2.63 9.38
C LEU A 45 10.91 -3.07 10.84
N VAL A 46 10.11 -2.41 11.67
CA VAL A 46 9.97 -2.77 13.09
C VAL A 46 9.24 -4.10 13.26
N THR A 47 8.36 -4.47 12.33
CA THR A 47 7.57 -5.71 12.40
C THR A 47 8.39 -6.96 12.06
N ILE A 48 9.42 -6.86 11.20
CA ILE A 48 10.20 -8.02 10.74
C ILE A 48 10.86 -8.81 11.91
N PRO A 49 11.57 -8.19 12.88
CA PRO A 49 12.19 -8.92 13.99
C PRO A 49 11.19 -9.68 14.86
N VAL A 50 10.03 -9.08 15.12
CA VAL A 50 8.96 -9.70 15.91
C VAL A 50 8.44 -10.95 15.21
N TRP A 51 8.22 -10.86 13.90
CA TRP A 51 7.77 -11.98 13.10
C TRP A 51 8.80 -13.12 13.06
N ILE A 52 10.10 -12.80 12.89
CA ILE A 52 11.17 -13.81 12.90
C ILE A 52 11.24 -14.52 14.26
N GLY A 53 11.17 -13.76 15.35
CA GLY A 53 11.19 -14.32 16.70
C GLY A 53 10.03 -15.29 16.94
N LEU A 54 8.81 -14.86 16.58
CA LEU A 54 7.62 -15.70 16.73
C LEU A 54 7.64 -16.92 15.81
N TYR A 55 8.09 -16.75 14.55
CA TYR A 55 8.24 -17.84 13.60
C TYR A 55 9.16 -18.93 14.14
N LYS A 56 10.34 -18.56 14.65
CA LYS A 56 11.29 -19.51 15.22
C LYS A 56 10.75 -20.16 16.49
N ALA A 57 10.15 -19.37 17.40
CA ALA A 57 9.60 -19.89 18.64
C ALA A 57 8.49 -20.92 18.39
N LEU A 58 7.47 -20.57 17.61
CA LEU A 58 6.35 -21.47 17.32
C LEU A 58 6.79 -22.69 16.51
N SER A 59 7.71 -22.53 15.56
CA SER A 59 8.21 -23.67 14.78
C SER A 59 9.00 -24.65 15.63
N ASN A 60 9.84 -24.16 16.55
CA ASN A 60 10.61 -25.03 17.45
C ASN A 60 9.69 -25.79 18.41
N VAL A 61 8.76 -25.09 19.05
CA VAL A 61 7.80 -25.69 19.99
C VAL A 61 6.86 -26.67 19.27
N ALA A 62 6.48 -26.39 18.02
CA ALA A 62 5.73 -27.32 17.17
C ALA A 62 6.53 -28.60 16.88
N ASN A 63 7.83 -28.47 16.57
CA ASN A 63 8.70 -29.61 16.29
C ASN A 63 9.03 -30.45 17.53
N GLU A 64 8.98 -29.84 18.72
CA GLU A 64 9.07 -30.54 20.01
C GLU A 64 7.77 -31.27 20.40
N GLY A 65 6.69 -31.13 19.62
CA GLY A 65 5.42 -31.80 19.87
C GLY A 65 4.58 -31.18 20.99
N LEU A 66 4.92 -29.96 21.43
CA LEU A 66 4.25 -29.26 22.54
C LEU A 66 2.96 -28.55 22.12
N LEU A 67 2.65 -28.51 20.82
CA LEU A 67 1.46 -27.87 20.24
C LEU A 67 0.50 -28.90 19.62
N THR A 68 0.46 -30.11 20.16
CA THR A 68 -0.38 -31.22 19.69
C THR A 68 -1.85 -31.05 20.03
N GLU A 69 -2.19 -30.21 21.01
CA GLU A 69 -3.58 -29.91 21.34
C GLU A 69 -4.29 -29.13 20.22
N GLY A 70 -5.53 -29.54 19.95
CA GLY A 70 -6.39 -28.88 18.98
C GLY A 70 -6.97 -27.58 19.50
N PHE A 71 -7.29 -26.66 18.59
CA PHE A 71 -7.90 -25.37 18.90
C PHE A 71 -9.05 -25.07 17.93
N PHE A 72 -10.28 -25.02 18.45
CA PHE A 72 -11.51 -24.97 17.66
C PHE A 72 -11.56 -26.09 16.61
N TRP A 73 -11.50 -25.74 15.32
CA TRP A 73 -11.49 -26.69 14.20
C TRP A 73 -10.09 -27.15 13.81
N ILE A 74 -9.04 -26.59 14.40
CA ILE A 74 -7.65 -26.90 14.05
C ILE A 74 -7.23 -28.15 14.84
N PRO A 75 -6.85 -29.26 14.19
CA PRO A 75 -6.52 -30.51 14.89
C PRO A 75 -5.29 -30.37 15.81
N SER A 76 -4.30 -29.59 15.40
CA SER A 76 -3.11 -29.26 16.20
C SER A 76 -2.51 -27.95 15.74
N LEU A 77 -1.99 -27.15 16.68
CA LEU A 77 -1.26 -25.90 16.39
C LEU A 77 0.15 -26.13 15.81
N ALA A 78 0.70 -27.34 15.95
CA ALA A 78 2.00 -27.74 15.39
C ALA A 78 1.92 -28.09 13.91
N GLY A 79 0.84 -28.77 13.51
CA GLY A 79 0.63 -29.26 12.15
C GLY A 79 0.14 -28.17 11.18
N PRO A 80 -0.06 -28.51 9.90
CA PRO A 80 0.11 -29.83 9.29
C PRO A 80 1.51 -30.10 8.72
N THR A 81 2.46 -29.18 8.94
CA THR A 81 3.80 -29.21 8.33
C THR A 81 4.89 -29.15 9.40
N THR A 82 6.11 -29.56 9.03
CA THR A 82 7.27 -29.57 9.92
C THR A 82 8.38 -28.68 9.38
N ILE A 83 9.35 -28.34 10.23
CA ILE A 83 10.53 -27.57 9.82
C ILE A 83 11.25 -28.29 8.67
N ALA A 84 11.50 -29.59 8.81
CA ALA A 84 12.18 -30.39 7.80
C ALA A 84 11.44 -30.44 6.46
N ALA A 85 10.10 -30.59 6.49
CA ALA A 85 9.29 -30.58 5.27
C ALA A 85 9.38 -29.21 4.56
N ARG A 86 9.34 -28.12 5.32
CA ARG A 86 9.43 -26.77 4.74
C ARG A 86 10.82 -26.48 4.15
N GLU A 87 11.89 -26.82 4.84
CA GLU A 87 13.27 -26.57 4.37
C GLU A 87 13.61 -27.37 3.10
N SER A 88 13.01 -28.55 2.94
CA SER A 88 13.13 -29.38 1.73
C SER A 88 12.17 -28.99 0.60
N GLY A 89 11.39 -27.92 0.75
CA GLY A 89 10.40 -27.47 -0.24
C GLY A 89 9.12 -28.32 -0.27
N GLN A 90 8.95 -29.25 0.66
CA GLN A 90 7.80 -30.13 0.82
C GLN A 90 6.80 -29.62 1.88
N GLY A 91 6.75 -28.31 2.12
CA GLY A 91 5.90 -27.72 3.16
C GLY A 91 4.39 -28.01 3.00
N ILE A 92 3.96 -28.39 1.80
CA ILE A 92 2.57 -28.71 1.43
C ILE A 92 2.34 -30.22 1.17
N SER A 93 3.27 -31.09 1.57
CA SER A 93 3.16 -32.55 1.36
C SER A 93 1.95 -33.18 2.05
N TRP A 94 1.35 -32.49 3.02
CA TRP A 94 0.10 -32.89 3.66
C TRP A 94 -1.14 -32.75 2.76
N LEU A 95 -1.06 -32.00 1.64
CA LEU A 95 -2.08 -32.02 0.58
C LEU A 95 -1.79 -33.09 -0.49
N PHE A 96 -0.52 -33.26 -0.89
CA PHE A 96 -0.14 -34.03 -2.07
C PHE A 96 1.09 -34.92 -1.80
N PRO A 97 1.21 -36.07 -2.47
CA PRO A 97 0.31 -36.63 -3.48
C PRO A 97 -0.94 -37.29 -2.88
N PHE A 98 -1.96 -37.50 -3.71
CA PHE A 98 -3.16 -38.23 -3.28
C PHE A 98 -2.89 -39.73 -3.39
N THR A 99 -3.18 -40.46 -2.33
CA THR A 99 -3.12 -41.92 -2.27
C THR A 99 -4.53 -42.43 -2.01
N ASP A 100 -5.00 -43.39 -2.80
CA ASP A 100 -6.33 -43.99 -2.64
C ASP A 100 -7.51 -42.99 -2.60
N GLY A 101 -7.39 -41.89 -3.37
CA GLY A 101 -8.46 -40.89 -3.52
C GLY A 101 -8.58 -39.88 -2.37
N HIS A 102 -7.61 -39.84 -1.46
CA HIS A 102 -7.56 -38.84 -0.39
C HIS A 102 -6.14 -38.26 -0.21
N PRO A 103 -6.02 -37.05 0.37
CA PRO A 103 -4.74 -36.47 0.77
C PRO A 103 -4.08 -37.31 1.89
N PRO A 104 -2.77 -37.16 2.14
CA PRO A 104 -2.05 -37.97 3.13
C PRO A 104 -2.60 -37.88 4.57
N LEU A 105 -3.23 -36.76 4.95
CA LEU A 105 -3.89 -36.60 6.26
C LEU A 105 -5.35 -37.08 6.28
N GLY A 106 -5.90 -37.51 5.15
CA GLY A 106 -7.33 -37.79 5.00
C GLY A 106 -8.18 -36.52 4.88
N TRP A 107 -9.43 -36.68 4.43
CA TRP A 107 -10.30 -35.54 4.13
C TRP A 107 -10.67 -34.69 5.35
N SER A 108 -10.89 -35.30 6.52
CA SER A 108 -11.27 -34.57 7.74
C SER A 108 -10.21 -33.53 8.12
N ASP A 109 -8.97 -34.00 8.26
CA ASP A 109 -7.89 -33.21 8.81
C ASP A 109 -7.37 -32.23 7.76
N THR A 110 -7.27 -32.66 6.50
CA THR A 110 -6.90 -31.75 5.40
C THR A 110 -7.89 -30.59 5.28
N MET A 111 -9.20 -30.85 5.36
CA MET A 111 -10.19 -29.77 5.32
C MET A 111 -10.09 -28.86 6.55
N ALA A 112 -9.94 -29.45 7.73
CA ALA A 112 -9.76 -28.72 8.98
C ALA A 112 -8.56 -27.74 8.91
N TYR A 113 -7.42 -28.18 8.38
CA TYR A 113 -6.26 -27.32 8.18
C TYR A 113 -6.45 -26.29 7.06
N LEU A 114 -7.18 -26.61 5.98
CA LEU A 114 -7.40 -25.69 4.86
C LEU A 114 -8.30 -24.50 5.19
N VAL A 115 -9.20 -24.63 6.17
CA VAL A 115 -10.04 -23.51 6.62
C VAL A 115 -9.19 -22.30 7.01
N LEU A 116 -8.06 -22.50 7.68
CA LEU A 116 -7.26 -21.40 8.22
C LEU A 116 -6.58 -20.53 7.14
N PRO A 117 -5.83 -21.09 6.16
CA PRO A 117 -5.33 -20.33 5.01
C PRO A 117 -6.43 -19.62 4.21
N ILE A 118 -7.59 -20.25 4.03
CA ILE A 118 -8.73 -19.65 3.32
C ILE A 118 -9.24 -18.42 4.07
N LEU A 119 -9.46 -18.54 5.38
CA LEU A 119 -9.87 -17.42 6.23
C LEU A 119 -8.83 -16.29 6.21
N LEU A 120 -7.54 -16.64 6.22
CA LEU A 120 -6.45 -15.67 6.14
C LEU A 120 -6.49 -14.91 4.81
N VAL A 121 -6.63 -15.61 3.67
CA VAL A 121 -6.75 -14.96 2.36
C VAL A 121 -7.96 -14.02 2.31
N ILE A 122 -9.12 -14.46 2.80
CA ILE A 122 -10.34 -13.64 2.86
C ILE A 122 -10.11 -12.41 3.74
N SER A 123 -9.58 -12.60 4.95
CA SER A 123 -9.30 -11.52 5.89
C SER A 123 -8.32 -10.50 5.32
N GLN A 124 -7.25 -10.97 4.69
CA GLN A 124 -6.23 -10.12 4.07
C GLN A 124 -6.79 -9.37 2.85
N TYR A 125 -7.66 -10.00 2.06
CA TYR A 125 -8.35 -9.35 0.96
C TYR A 125 -9.26 -8.22 1.44
N LEU A 126 -10.08 -8.48 2.47
CA LEU A 126 -10.94 -7.45 3.08
C LEU A 126 -10.12 -6.30 3.67
N SER A 127 -9.02 -6.62 4.35
CA SER A 127 -8.07 -5.63 4.90
C SER A 127 -7.47 -4.75 3.81
N ALA A 128 -7.08 -5.35 2.67
CA ALA A 128 -6.54 -4.62 1.53
C ALA A 128 -7.56 -3.63 0.95
N GLN A 129 -8.84 -4.02 0.84
CA GLN A 129 -9.91 -3.16 0.35
C GLN A 129 -10.14 -1.94 1.26
N ILE A 130 -10.09 -2.12 2.58
CA ILE A 130 -10.24 -1.02 3.56
C ILE A 130 -9.07 0.00 3.42
N MET A 131 -7.86 -0.49 3.15
CA MET A 131 -6.66 0.34 3.07
C MET A 131 -6.44 1.01 1.70
N GLN A 132 -7.00 0.43 0.63
CA GLN A 132 -6.91 0.90 -0.76
C GLN A 132 -7.52 2.29 -1.02
N SER A 133 -8.30 2.83 -0.08
CA SER A 133 -8.75 4.23 -0.06
C SER A 133 -7.61 5.28 -0.06
N SER A 134 -6.35 4.84 -0.09
CA SER A 134 -5.15 5.68 -0.11
C SER A 134 -4.29 5.56 -1.37
N GLN A 135 -4.61 4.67 -2.32
CA GLN A 135 -3.84 4.48 -3.57
C GLN A 135 -4.57 5.08 -4.78
N SER A 136 -3.84 5.77 -5.65
CA SER A 136 -4.34 6.34 -6.91
C SER A 136 -4.51 5.24 -7.97
N ASN A 137 -5.68 5.19 -8.63
CA ASN A 137 -5.98 4.32 -9.78
C ASN A 137 -5.27 4.80 -11.07
N ASP A 138 -3.95 4.93 -11.01
CA ASP A 138 -3.11 5.39 -12.13
C ASP A 138 -2.77 4.20 -13.07
N PRO A 139 -2.98 4.32 -14.40
CA PRO A 139 -2.54 3.31 -15.37
C PRO A 139 -1.06 2.94 -15.28
N SER A 140 -0.20 3.89 -14.92
CA SER A 140 1.24 3.66 -14.76
C SER A 140 1.60 2.87 -13.50
N GLN A 141 0.67 2.73 -12.55
CA GLN A 141 0.83 1.95 -11.32
C GLN A 141 0.06 0.62 -11.34
N GLN A 142 -0.49 0.22 -12.50
CA GLN A 142 -1.24 -1.03 -12.64
C GLN A 142 -0.44 -2.26 -12.19
N GLY A 143 0.86 -2.31 -12.48
CA GLY A 143 1.73 -3.41 -12.04
C GLY A 143 1.83 -3.52 -10.51
N ALA A 144 1.99 -2.38 -9.83
CA ALA A 144 2.05 -2.33 -8.37
C ALA A 144 0.69 -2.69 -7.74
N GLN A 145 -0.42 -2.22 -8.31
CA GLN A 145 -1.77 -2.57 -7.84
C GLN A 145 -2.10 -4.04 -8.05
N ALA A 146 -1.67 -4.63 -9.18
CA ALA A 146 -1.80 -6.06 -9.42
C ALA A 146 -1.04 -6.85 -8.35
N ALA A 147 0.21 -6.49 -8.06
CA ALA A 147 0.99 -7.14 -7.00
C ALA A 147 0.28 -7.11 -5.64
N VAL A 148 -0.31 -5.97 -5.26
CA VAL A 148 -1.09 -5.84 -4.01
C VAL A 148 -2.34 -6.73 -4.00
N LYS A 149 -2.99 -6.95 -5.15
CA LYS A 149 -4.16 -7.84 -5.27
C LYS A 149 -3.79 -9.32 -5.18
N PHE A 150 -2.60 -9.71 -5.64
CA PHE A 150 -2.10 -11.09 -5.59
C PHE A 150 -1.39 -11.43 -4.27
N LEU A 151 -0.88 -10.43 -3.55
CA LEU A 151 -0.16 -10.62 -2.28
C LEU A 151 -0.94 -11.48 -1.25
N PRO A 152 -2.27 -11.30 -1.04
CA PRO A 152 -3.03 -12.17 -0.14
C PRO A 152 -2.96 -13.65 -0.50
N LEU A 153 -2.94 -13.99 -1.79
CA LEU A 153 -2.85 -15.38 -2.25
C LEU A 153 -1.47 -15.98 -1.97
N LEU A 154 -0.41 -15.20 -2.14
CA LEU A 154 0.95 -15.62 -1.80
C LEU A 154 1.08 -15.89 -0.30
N ILE A 155 0.47 -15.05 0.54
CA ILE A 155 0.40 -15.26 1.99
C ILE A 155 -0.42 -16.52 2.31
N GLY A 156 -1.53 -16.75 1.60
CA GLY A 156 -2.31 -17.99 1.73
C GLY A 156 -1.51 -19.24 1.40
N TYR A 157 -0.72 -19.21 0.32
CA TYR A 157 0.21 -20.29 -0.04
C TYR A 157 1.28 -20.50 1.03
N PHE A 158 1.84 -19.41 1.56
CA PHE A 158 2.78 -19.47 2.66
C PHE A 158 2.17 -20.10 3.92
N ALA A 159 0.91 -19.76 4.23
CA ALA A 159 0.17 -20.31 5.36
C ALA A 159 -0.03 -21.84 5.29
N LEU A 160 0.00 -22.43 4.09
CA LEU A 160 -0.01 -23.89 3.89
C LEU A 160 1.31 -24.56 4.27
N SER A 161 2.41 -23.80 4.27
CA SER A 161 3.78 -24.27 4.46
C SER A 161 4.34 -23.94 5.84
N VAL A 162 3.52 -23.40 6.76
CA VAL A 162 3.93 -23.05 8.13
C VAL A 162 3.03 -23.74 9.16
N PRO A 163 3.48 -23.87 10.42
CA PRO A 163 2.63 -24.37 11.49
C PRO A 163 1.34 -23.55 11.62
N SER A 164 0.21 -24.22 11.84
CA SER A 164 -1.10 -23.60 11.94
C SER A 164 -1.17 -22.57 13.08
N GLY A 165 -0.40 -22.74 14.16
CA GLY A 165 -0.27 -21.75 15.23
C GLY A 165 0.27 -20.39 14.75
N LEU A 166 1.22 -20.39 13.81
CA LEU A 166 1.71 -19.14 13.21
C LEU A 166 0.66 -18.49 12.31
N SER A 167 -0.03 -19.30 11.50
CA SER A 167 -1.12 -18.84 10.64
C SER A 167 -2.29 -18.27 11.46
N LEU A 168 -2.59 -18.87 12.62
CA LEU A 168 -3.61 -18.40 13.55
C LEU A 168 -3.22 -17.06 14.19
N TYR A 169 -1.96 -16.91 14.61
CA TYR A 169 -1.43 -15.61 15.04
C TYR A 169 -1.57 -14.56 13.94
N TRP A 170 -1.22 -14.89 12.70
CA TRP A 170 -1.34 -13.94 11.60
C TRP A 170 -2.79 -13.52 11.40
N LEU A 171 -3.73 -14.48 11.35
CA LEU A 171 -5.16 -14.20 11.20
C LEU A 171 -5.66 -13.26 12.31
N THR A 172 -5.37 -13.59 13.57
CA THR A 172 -5.81 -12.78 14.72
C THR A 172 -5.21 -11.38 14.71
N ASN A 173 -3.91 -11.25 14.44
CA ASN A 173 -3.26 -9.94 14.33
C ASN A 173 -3.81 -9.11 13.15
N ASN A 174 -4.10 -9.75 12.02
CA ASN A 174 -4.68 -9.09 10.86
C ASN A 174 -6.09 -8.56 11.16
N VAL A 175 -6.95 -9.39 11.77
CA VAL A 175 -8.31 -8.98 12.17
C VAL A 175 -8.26 -7.83 13.18
N LEU A 176 -7.40 -7.92 14.20
CA LEU A 176 -7.27 -6.88 15.21
C LEU A 176 -6.77 -5.56 14.61
N SER A 177 -5.71 -5.61 13.80
CA SER A 177 -5.14 -4.44 13.14
C SER A 177 -6.14 -3.78 12.19
N SER A 178 -6.90 -4.59 11.44
CA SER A 178 -7.94 -4.08 10.54
C SER A 178 -9.11 -3.48 11.31
N ALA A 179 -9.51 -4.07 12.43
CA ALA A 179 -10.52 -3.50 13.31
C ALA A 179 -10.06 -2.14 13.89
N GLN A 180 -8.81 -2.06 14.36
CA GLN A 180 -8.20 -0.81 14.81
C GLN A 180 -8.16 0.23 13.68
N GLN A 181 -7.78 -0.17 12.47
CA GLN A 181 -7.74 0.73 11.32
C GLN A 181 -9.12 1.27 10.95
N VAL A 182 -10.15 0.42 10.95
CA VAL A 182 -11.54 0.85 10.71
C VAL A 182 -12.01 1.81 11.82
N TRP A 183 -11.68 1.51 13.07
CA TRP A 183 -12.02 2.35 14.22
C TRP A 183 -11.36 3.72 14.13
N LEU A 184 -10.05 3.78 13.81
CA LEU A 184 -9.31 5.01 13.61
C LEU A 184 -9.83 5.82 12.42
N GLN A 185 -10.19 5.16 11.31
CA GLN A 185 -10.75 5.86 10.15
C GLN A 185 -12.14 6.44 10.41
N LYS A 186 -12.99 5.77 11.20
CA LYS A 186 -14.35 6.22 11.49
C LYS A 186 -14.43 7.24 12.64
N LEU A 187 -13.59 7.12 13.66
CA LEU A 187 -13.68 7.92 14.90
C LEU A 187 -12.45 8.80 15.14
N GLY A 188 -11.28 8.45 14.61
CA GLY A 188 -10.02 9.15 14.83
C GLY A 188 -9.74 10.27 13.83
N GLY A 189 -10.77 10.95 13.30
CA GLY A 189 -10.67 11.96 12.26
C GLY A 189 -9.65 13.06 12.57
N ALA A 190 -8.40 12.85 12.16
CA ALA A 190 -7.35 13.85 12.23
C ALA A 190 -7.74 14.98 11.27
N LYS A 191 -8.12 16.13 11.84
CA LYS A 191 -8.31 17.36 11.07
C LYS A 191 -7.01 17.64 10.33
N ASN A 192 -7.08 17.73 9.00
CA ASN A 192 -5.92 18.05 8.19
C ASN A 192 -5.52 19.51 8.50
N PRO A 193 -4.39 19.77 9.18
CA PRO A 193 -4.02 21.13 9.57
C PRO A 193 -3.83 22.04 8.34
N VAL A 194 -3.46 21.45 7.19
CA VAL A 194 -3.35 22.18 5.91
C VAL A 194 -4.72 22.53 5.36
N GLN A 195 -5.70 21.63 5.45
CA GLN A 195 -7.07 21.94 5.02
C GLN A 195 -7.69 23.02 5.92
N GLU A 196 -7.45 22.93 7.23
CA GLU A 196 -7.92 23.92 8.18
C GLU A 196 -7.28 25.31 7.93
N TYR A 197 -6.01 25.34 7.49
CA TYR A 197 -5.33 26.58 7.10
C TYR A 197 -5.89 27.14 5.78
N ILE A 198 -6.13 26.30 4.77
CA ILE A 198 -6.77 26.70 3.50
C ILE A 198 -8.18 27.22 3.74
N ASP A 199 -8.98 26.54 4.57
CA ASP A 199 -10.34 26.95 4.91
C ASP A 199 -10.34 28.28 5.69
N LYS A 200 -9.33 28.52 6.55
CA LYS A 200 -9.12 29.80 7.23
C LYS A 200 -8.77 30.92 6.25
N LEU A 201 -7.82 30.69 5.34
CA LEU A 201 -7.44 31.67 4.32
C LEU A 201 -8.62 32.01 3.39
N ALA A 202 -9.37 31.00 2.94
CA ALA A 202 -10.55 31.20 2.11
C ALA A 202 -11.65 32.00 2.85
N ARG A 203 -11.82 31.75 4.16
CA ARG A 203 -12.73 32.55 5.01
C ARG A 203 -12.25 33.99 5.16
N GLU A 204 -10.97 34.22 5.41
CA GLU A 204 -10.39 35.58 5.53
C GLU A 204 -10.51 36.37 4.21
N GLU A 205 -10.27 35.72 3.07
CA GLU A 205 -10.42 36.33 1.75
C GLU A 205 -11.89 36.66 1.46
N SER A 206 -12.83 35.74 1.72
CA SER A 206 -14.28 36.02 1.56
C SER A 206 -14.80 37.13 2.49
N THR A 207 -14.19 37.31 3.67
CA THR A 207 -14.55 38.37 4.62
C THR A 207 -13.99 39.73 4.18
N ASN A 208 -12.86 39.75 3.46
CA ASN A 208 -12.27 40.97 2.89
C ASN A 208 -12.90 41.39 1.54
N VAL A 209 -13.46 40.46 0.76
CA VAL A 209 -14.17 40.77 -0.49
C VAL A 209 -15.45 41.60 -0.24
N GLY A 210 -16.05 41.53 0.95
CA GLY A 210 -17.17 42.39 1.35
C GLY A 210 -16.81 43.86 1.63
N LYS A 211 -15.52 44.25 1.54
CA LYS A 211 -15.04 45.62 1.82
C LYS A 211 -14.52 46.39 0.61
N TYR A 212 -14.49 45.78 -0.58
CA TYR A 212 -14.17 46.51 -1.81
C TYR A 212 -15.44 46.78 -2.60
N GLU A 213 -16.01 47.96 -2.35
CA GLU A 213 -16.95 48.61 -3.26
C GLU A 213 -16.24 48.81 -4.62
N PRO A 214 -16.90 48.53 -5.76
CA PRO A 214 -16.25 48.64 -7.06
C PRO A 214 -15.99 50.10 -7.39
N ALA A 215 -14.72 50.52 -7.36
CA ALA A 215 -14.31 51.77 -7.96
C ALA A 215 -14.50 51.68 -9.48
N ASP A 216 -15.51 52.42 -9.92
CA ASP A 216 -15.80 52.98 -11.24
C ASP A 216 -15.29 52.25 -12.51
N LYS A 217 -16.27 51.87 -13.35
CA LYS A 217 -16.05 51.29 -14.67
C LYS A 217 -15.83 52.41 -15.69
N SER A 218 -14.58 52.86 -15.87
CA SER A 218 -14.19 53.51 -17.13
C SER A 218 -12.69 53.69 -17.25
N GLU A 219 -11.97 52.64 -17.66
CA GLU A 219 -10.75 52.85 -18.44
C GLU A 219 -10.54 51.70 -19.43
N VAL A 220 -10.45 52.08 -20.69
CA VAL A 220 -10.47 51.23 -21.87
C VAL A 220 -9.13 50.49 -21.99
N LEU A 221 -9.16 49.16 -22.12
CA LEU A 221 -7.99 48.36 -22.50
C LEU A 221 -7.35 48.92 -23.80
N PRO A 222 -6.03 49.21 -23.84
CA PRO A 222 -5.36 49.48 -25.09
C PRO A 222 -5.26 48.21 -25.93
N LYS A 223 -5.73 48.30 -27.18
CA LYS A 223 -5.77 47.21 -28.17
C LYS A 223 -4.38 46.63 -28.45
N ALA A 224 -4.30 45.30 -28.48
CA ALA A 224 -3.13 44.55 -28.93
C ALA A 224 -2.78 44.90 -30.40
N GLY A 225 -1.57 45.45 -30.61
CA GLY A 225 -0.97 45.63 -31.93
C GLY A 225 -0.42 44.32 -32.49
N LYS A 226 -0.62 44.09 -33.79
CA LYS A 226 -0.19 42.90 -34.54
C LYS A 226 1.34 42.67 -34.48
N PRO A 227 1.81 41.41 -34.58
CA PRO A 227 3.24 41.11 -34.55
C PRO A 227 3.94 41.44 -35.88
N GLN A 228 5.10 42.12 -35.82
CA GLN A 228 6.01 42.30 -36.96
C GLN A 228 7.07 41.18 -37.01
N PRO A 229 7.52 40.75 -38.20
CA PRO A 229 8.39 39.60 -38.37
C PRO A 229 9.89 39.95 -38.27
N GLY A 230 10.65 39.08 -37.60
CA GLY A 230 12.08 38.88 -37.86
C GLY A 230 13.04 39.31 -36.74
N GLN A 231 13.64 38.33 -36.08
CA GLN A 231 15.10 38.09 -36.09
C GLN A 231 15.43 36.85 -35.25
N VAL A 232 15.94 35.83 -35.94
CA VAL A 232 16.46 34.58 -35.37
C VAL A 232 17.91 34.83 -34.93
N PRO A 233 18.31 34.55 -33.68
CA PRO A 233 19.73 34.54 -33.32
C PRO A 233 20.39 33.24 -33.82
N LYS A 234 21.49 33.40 -34.56
CA LYS A 234 22.34 32.32 -35.10
C LYS A 234 23.09 31.54 -33.99
N PRO A 235 23.45 30.26 -34.20
CA PRO A 235 24.25 29.48 -33.25
C PRO A 235 25.75 29.75 -33.39
N SER A 236 26.47 29.81 -32.27
CA SER A 236 27.93 29.96 -32.20
C SER A 236 28.65 28.61 -32.30
N GLU A 237 29.52 28.46 -33.29
CA GLU A 237 30.42 27.30 -33.49
C GLU A 237 31.76 27.44 -32.74
N PRO A 238 32.51 26.33 -32.54
CA PRO A 238 33.57 26.21 -31.53
C PRO A 238 34.95 26.68 -32.00
N GLN A 239 35.71 27.35 -31.12
CA GLN A 239 37.10 27.72 -31.39
C GLN A 239 38.04 26.52 -31.22
N ARG A 240 38.65 26.12 -32.33
CA ARG A 240 39.79 25.21 -32.44
C ARG A 240 41.07 26.07 -32.46
N GLY A 241 41.82 26.11 -31.36
CA GLY A 241 43.12 26.79 -31.28
C GLY A 241 44.25 25.76 -31.19
N GLY A 242 45.06 25.67 -32.26
CA GLY A 242 46.30 24.93 -32.25
C GLY A 242 47.34 25.66 -33.09
N ARG A 243 48.43 26.05 -32.44
CA ARG A 243 49.81 26.07 -32.94
C ARG A 243 50.75 26.18 -31.74
#